data_AF-A0A8T9Q5F1-F1
#
_entry.id   AF-A0A8T9Q5F1-F1
#
_cell.length_a   1.000
_cell.length_b   1.000
_cell.length_c   1.000
_cell.angle_alpha   90.00
_cell.angle_beta   90.00
_cell.angle_gamma   90.00
#
_symmetry.space_group_name_H-M   'P 1'
#
loop_
_entity.id
_entity.type
_entity.pdbx_description
1 polymer ?
#
loop_
_entity_poly.entity_id
_entity_poly.type
_entity_poly.pdbx_seq_one_letter_code
_entity_poly.pdbx_strand_id
1 'polypeptide(L)' 'MSITQEYFCGLPIHEQLQVVLTQGTFRATRYEDTYAITQYQVSEFSADLYYSSASTMPEQIQVQKAWIPPAK' A
#
# COMPACT_ATOMS: atom_id res chain seq x y z
N MET A 1 -10.45 -7.13 -15.66
CA MET A 1 -9.43 -6.12 -15.99
C MET A 1 -8.30 -6.30 -15.01
N SER A 2 -7.06 -6.43 -15.49
CA SER A 2 -5.90 -6.52 -14.61
C SER A 2 -5.59 -5.14 -14.05
N ILE A 3 -5.59 -4.98 -12.72
CA ILE A 3 -5.10 -3.75 -12.08
C ILE A 3 -3.59 -3.68 -12.26
N THR A 4 -3.11 -2.55 -12.77
CA THR A 4 -1.69 -2.21 -12.85
C THR A 4 -1.27 -1.41 -11.62
N GLN A 5 0.02 -1.45 -11.25
CA GLN A 5 0.56 -0.68 -10.12
C GLN A 5 0.27 0.82 -10.23
N GLU A 6 0.43 1.42 -11.42
CA GLU A 6 0.18 2.86 -11.65
C GLU A 6 -1.27 3.23 -11.37
N TYR A 7 -2.21 2.42 -11.86
CA TYR A 7 -3.63 2.59 -11.59
C TYR A 7 -3.93 2.45 -10.09
N PHE A 8 -3.41 1.41 -9.43
CA PHE A 8 -3.59 1.18 -7.99
C PHE A 8 -3.13 2.38 -7.15
N CYS A 9 -1.94 2.92 -7.43
CA CYS A 9 -1.40 4.08 -6.72
C CYS A 9 -2.22 5.36 -6.93
N GLY A 10 -2.95 5.47 -8.05
CA GLY A 10 -3.84 6.59 -8.34
C GLY A 10 -5.20 6.50 -7.64
N LEU A 11 -5.56 5.35 -7.07
CA LEU A 11 -6.84 5.15 -6.41
C LEU A 11 -6.92 5.85 -5.04
N PRO A 12 -8.10 6.30 -4.60
CA PRO A 12 -8.35 6.66 -3.22
C PRO A 12 -8.04 5.50 -2.26
N ILE A 13 -7.66 5.80 -1.01
CA ILE A 13 -7.25 4.78 -0.03
C ILE A 13 -8.31 3.70 0.23
N HIS A 14 -9.59 4.06 0.21
CA HIS A 14 -10.68 3.11 0.41
C HIS A 14 -10.82 2.13 -0.76
N GLU A 15 -10.52 2.57 -1.98
CA GLU A 15 -10.50 1.71 -3.17
C GLU A 15 -9.24 0.84 -3.19
N GLN A 16 -8.08 1.37 -2.81
CA GLN A 16 -6.86 0.59 -2.61
C GLN A 16 -7.09 -0.55 -1.60
N LEU A 17 -7.74 -0.23 -0.49
CA LEU A 17 -8.17 -1.20 0.53
C LEU A 17 -9.07 -2.29 -0.06
N GLN A 18 -10.10 -1.90 -0.80
CA GLN A 18 -11.01 -2.85 -1.42
C GLN A 18 -10.26 -3.79 -2.39
N VAL A 19 -9.30 -3.26 -3.16
CA VAL A 19 -8.46 -4.07 -4.05
C VAL A 19 -7.61 -5.05 -3.27
N VAL A 20 -6.87 -4.63 -2.23
CA VAL A 20 -6.03 -5.58 -1.48
C VAL A 20 -6.85 -6.57 -0.65
N LEU A 21 -8.06 -6.21 -0.22
CA LEU A 21 -8.96 -7.13 0.51
C LEU A 21 -9.61 -8.17 -0.41
N THR A 22 -9.80 -7.84 -1.68
CA THR A 22 -10.46 -8.73 -2.66
C THR A 22 -9.49 -9.53 -3.52
N GLN A 23 -8.33 -8.94 -3.84
CA GLN A 23 -7.36 -9.48 -4.79
C GLN A 23 -5.95 -9.60 -4.19
N GLY A 24 -5.71 -8.98 -3.03
CA GLY A 24 -4.41 -9.00 -2.38
C GLY A 24 -4.22 -10.24 -1.51
N THR A 25 -3.03 -10.83 -1.58
CA THR A 25 -2.55 -11.80 -0.59
C THR A 25 -1.64 -11.07 0.39
N PHE A 26 -1.98 -11.09 1.67
CA PHE A 26 -1.11 -10.57 2.72
C PHE A 26 0.26 -11.23 2.65
N ARG A 27 1.34 -10.42 2.70
CA ARG A 27 2.72 -10.93 2.75
C ARG A 27 3.31 -10.73 4.13
N ALA A 28 3.39 -9.49 4.58
CA ALA A 28 4.01 -9.13 5.84
C ALA A 28 3.57 -7.73 6.27
N THR A 29 3.68 -7.46 7.57
CA THR A 29 3.63 -6.10 8.12
C THR A 29 5.00 -5.77 8.68
N ARG A 30 5.57 -4.63 8.25
CA ARG A 30 6.76 -4.04 8.88
C ARG A 30 6.33 -2.82 9.71
N TYR A 31 7.04 -2.55 10.79
CA TYR A 31 6.79 -1.39 11.63
C TYR A 31 7.97 -0.43 11.50
N GLU A 32 7.66 0.81 11.15
CA GLU A 32 8.55 1.97 11.19
C GLU A 32 8.09 2.88 12.34
N ASP A 33 8.94 3.82 12.78
CA ASP A 33 8.73 4.61 14.02
C ASP A 33 7.32 5.19 14.15
N THR A 34 6.74 5.66 13.03
CA THR A 34 5.42 6.30 12.99
C THR A 34 4.35 5.45 12.30
N TYR A 35 4.74 4.40 11.57
CA TYR A 35 3.84 3.69 10.65
C TYR A 35 3.97 2.18 10.73
N ALA A 36 2.84 1.47 10.73
CA ALA A 36 2.81 0.07 10.33
C ALA A 36 2.57 0.02 8.81
N ILE A 37 3.37 -0.75 8.09
CA ILE A 37 3.29 -0.88 6.63
C ILE A 37 2.97 -2.32 6.31
N THR A 38 1.77 -2.56 5.78
CA THR A 38 1.34 -3.89 5.37
C THR A 38 1.51 -4.07 3.88
N GLN A 39 2.31 -5.06 3.51
CA GLN A 39 2.57 -5.43 2.13
C GLN A 39 1.61 -6.53 1.68
N TYR A 40 1.02 -6.32 0.50
CA TYR A 40 0.15 -7.25 -0.19
C TYR A 40 0.73 -7.58 -1.56
N GLN A 41 0.60 -8.84 -1.99
CA GLN A 41 0.77 -9.20 -3.40
C GLN A 41 -0.57 -9.08 -4.09
N VAL A 42 -0.68 -8.20 -5.09
CA VAL A 42 -1.89 -8.03 -5.90
C VAL A 42 -1.54 -8.40 -7.32
N SER A 43 -2.04 -9.54 -7.80
CA SER A 43 -1.75 -10.03 -9.16
C SER A 43 -0.22 -10.03 -9.43
N GLU A 44 0.25 -9.30 -10.44
CA GLU A 44 1.65 -9.24 -10.88
C GLU A 44 2.50 -8.16 -10.17
N PHE A 45 1.96 -7.44 -9.17
CA PHE A 45 2.70 -6.40 -8.46
C PHE A 45 2.52 -6.46 -6.94
N SER A 46 3.38 -5.75 -6.22
CA SER A 46 3.31 -5.61 -4.76
C SER A 46 2.76 -4.24 -4.39
N ALA A 47 1.86 -4.21 -3.40
CA ALA A 47 1.22 -3.03 -2.88
C ALA A 47 1.55 -2.87 -1.40
N ASP A 48 1.99 -1.67 -1.00
CA ASP A 48 2.29 -1.34 0.39
C ASP A 48 1.19 -0.38 0.91
N LEU A 49 0.49 -0.77 1.97
CA LEU A 49 -0.46 0.08 2.69
C LEU A 49 0.12 0.56 4.01
N TYR A 50 -0.03 1.85 4.28
CA TYR A 50 0.52 2.51 5.46
C TYR A 50 -0.59 2.79 6.46
N TYR A 51 -0.33 2.49 7.72
CA TYR A 51 -1.20 2.68 8.87
C TYR A 51 -0.42 3.52 9.87
N SER A 52 -1.04 4.53 10.47
CA SER A 52 -0.42 5.18 11.63
C SER A 52 -0.25 4.16 12.74
N SER A 53 0.86 4.23 13.49
CA SER A 53 1.07 3.36 14.65
C SER A 53 -0.04 3.50 15.73
N ALA A 54 -0.78 4.62 15.70
CA ALA A 54 -1.93 4.88 16.56
C ALA A 54 -3.29 4.49 15.96
N SER A 55 -3.36 4.10 14.67
CA SER A 55 -4.61 3.80 13.97
C SER A 55 -4.53 2.50 13.20
N THR A 56 -5.51 1.62 13.39
CA THR A 56 -5.66 0.39 12.59
C THR A 56 -6.25 0.66 11.21
N MET A 57 -6.64 1.91 10.90
CA MET A 57 -7.11 2.30 9.57
C MET A 57 -5.94 2.80 8.73
N PRO A 58 -5.83 2.38 7.46
CA PRO A 58 -4.76 2.85 6.59
C PRO A 58 -4.99 4.31 6.26
N GLU A 59 -3.88 5.05 6.18
CA GLU A 59 -3.87 6.47 5.91
C GLU A 59 -3.46 6.70 4.45
N GLN A 60 -4.15 7.63 3.79
CA GLN A 60 -3.70 8.08 2.48
C GLN A 60 -2.44 8.92 2.66
N ILE A 61 -1.28 8.31 2.48
CA ILE A 61 -0.04 9.07 2.35
C ILE A 61 -0.10 9.76 1.00
N GLN A 62 -0.25 11.10 1.02
CA GLN A 62 -0.03 11.89 -0.19
C GLN A 62 1.44 11.72 -0.59
N VAL A 63 1.67 10.86 -1.58
CA VAL A 63 2.98 10.69 -2.22
C VAL A 63 3.27 11.96 -3.05
N GLN A 64 3.46 13.12 -2.39
CA GLN A 64 3.92 14.35 -3.04
C GLN A 64 5.43 14.32 -3.32
N LYS A 65 6.15 13.31 -2.83
CA LYS A 65 7.51 13.03 -3.24
C LYS A 65 7.51 11.69 -3.96
N ALA A 66 7.83 11.74 -5.25
CA ALA A 66 8.10 10.59 -6.09
C ALA A 66 8.79 9.51 -5.26
N TRP A 67 8.22 8.31 -5.27
CA TRP A 67 8.85 7.14 -4.69
C TRP A 67 10.25 7.01 -5.28
N ILE A 68 11.28 7.20 -4.46
CA ILE A 68 12.68 6.95 -4.83
C ILE A 68 13.03 5.62 -4.16
N PRO A 69 13.29 4.55 -4.91
CA PRO A 69 13.78 3.31 -4.31
C PRO A 69 15.12 3.59 -3.63
N PRO A 70 15.40 2.97 -2.46
CA PRO A 70 16.71 3.08 -1.84
C PRO A 70 17.77 2.61 -2.85
N ALA A 71 18.72 3.49 -3.16
CA ALA A 71 19.87 3.15 -3.97
C ALA A 71 20.64 2.01 -3.27
N LYS A 72 20.94 0.96 -4.04
CA LYS A 72 21.78 -0.17 -3.60
C LYS A 72 23.14 0.29 -3.12
#